data_AF-A0A815QT89-F1
#
_entry.id   AF-A0A815QT89-F1
#
_cell.length_a   1.000
_cell.length_b   1.000
_cell.length_c   1.000
_cell.angle_alpha   90.00
_cell.angle_beta   90.00
_cell.angle_gamma   90.00
#
_symmetry.space_group_name_H-M   'P 1'
#
loop_
_entity.id
_entity.type
_entity.pdbx_description
1 polymer ?
#
loop_
_entity_poly.entity_id
_entity_poly.type
_entity_poly.pdbx_seq_one_letter_code
_entity_poly.pdbx_strand_id
1 'polypeptide(L)'
;MSMKKALVIGNDSHEQNKTLLTCVNDANDMHDALQTIGFSVLCKTNQRLDDMKIATNAFIQCIQPGDIAFFYFSGHASQLDDINYLTPTDDRGITLRTIKYRTLIAQKLIHDVYQRRPGLFIIVLDCCRTGMSDDSSNLKSFFGLTSKRIKDGLAPMQAPPSTIISYACAPDQASLAGSSKQHNSAYTCFLLSYIVLPMDIKKVFQRTAIDVQKSTRGEQIPYLNVNCYGPAYIVDNCIGYHAAAQNFLQRRRPCGYYPASDQRRHAIPSHQPRIKNSQHRWNTQFGMPKNYHSSNKIMLPMNTSKMEQPAAWSIIFFIILLLGIIFLPFLHPIYLRYTPEKWHKYYIWDCNWKKFIIGLSLSLEYYIYLLNLSYSTALKTFSLGVGVGSTLDMVEVNI
;
A
#
# COMPACT_ATOMS: atom_id res chain seq x y z
N MET A 1 -6.02 29.92 24.87
CA MET A 1 -4.84 29.28 24.24
C MET A 1 -5.29 27.95 23.65
N SER A 2 -4.82 27.62 22.45
CA SER A 2 -5.02 26.28 21.86
C SER A 2 -4.34 25.23 22.74
N MET A 3 -5.05 24.16 23.08
CA MET A 3 -4.54 23.06 23.88
C MET A 3 -4.21 21.85 23.00
N LYS A 4 -3.26 21.04 23.46
CA LYS A 4 -2.87 19.78 22.81
C LYS A 4 -3.55 18.62 23.53
N LYS A 5 -4.45 17.92 22.85
CA LYS A 5 -5.27 16.82 23.41
C LYS A 5 -4.99 15.55 22.63
N ALA A 6 -4.77 14.44 23.32
CA ALA A 6 -4.56 13.14 22.68
C ALA A 6 -5.41 12.04 23.29
N LEU A 7 -5.87 11.13 22.44
CA LEU A 7 -6.39 9.81 22.83
C LEU A 7 -5.51 8.74 22.18
N VAL A 8 -4.97 7.85 23.01
CA VAL A 8 -4.07 6.78 22.61
C VAL A 8 -4.68 5.46 23.06
N ILE A 9 -4.92 4.55 22.12
CA ILE A 9 -5.51 3.24 22.38
C ILE A 9 -4.58 2.14 21.84
N GLY A 10 -4.26 1.14 22.67
CA GLY A 10 -3.47 -0.03 22.29
C GLY A 10 -4.14 -1.34 22.70
N ASN A 11 -4.54 -2.18 21.76
CA ASN A 11 -5.22 -3.46 22.01
C ASN A 11 -4.38 -4.65 21.56
N ASP A 12 -3.95 -5.48 22.51
CA ASP A 12 -3.22 -6.73 22.29
C ASP A 12 -4.08 -7.97 22.56
N SER A 13 -4.82 -7.97 23.67
CA SER A 13 -5.46 -9.15 24.25
C SER A 13 -6.87 -9.42 23.71
N HIS A 14 -6.95 -9.82 22.44
CA HIS A 14 -8.21 -10.17 21.77
C HIS A 14 -8.76 -11.55 22.17
N GLU A 15 -10.08 -11.69 22.30
CA GLU A 15 -10.75 -12.95 22.66
C GLU A 15 -10.84 -13.96 21.51
N GLN A 16 -11.02 -13.48 20.28
CA GLN A 16 -11.19 -14.29 19.07
C GLN A 16 -10.03 -14.08 18.08
N ASN A 17 -9.59 -12.84 17.85
CA ASN A 17 -8.44 -12.61 17.00
C ASN A 17 -7.12 -13.01 17.68
N LYS A 18 -6.08 -13.22 16.88
CA LYS A 18 -4.74 -13.52 17.38
C LYS A 18 -4.26 -12.40 18.31
N THR A 19 -3.79 -12.75 19.50
CA THR A 19 -3.14 -11.81 20.42
C THR A 19 -1.94 -11.12 19.76
N LEU A 20 -1.90 -9.79 19.86
CA LEU A 20 -0.76 -8.97 19.44
C LEU A 20 0.20 -8.80 20.64
N LEU A 21 1.44 -8.39 20.38
CA LEU A 21 2.50 -8.37 21.40
C LEU A 21 3.12 -6.98 21.60
N THR A 22 2.69 -5.99 20.83
CA THR A 22 3.34 -4.67 20.78
C THR A 22 2.38 -3.52 20.98
N CYS A 23 1.07 -3.70 20.84
CA CYS A 23 0.12 -2.58 20.79
C CYS A 23 -0.01 -1.87 22.14
N VAL A 24 0.11 -2.59 23.25
CA VAL A 24 0.17 -1.98 24.59
C VAL A 24 1.45 -1.17 24.79
N ASN A 25 2.61 -1.70 24.36
CA ASN A 25 3.88 -0.97 24.44
C ASN A 25 3.86 0.28 23.54
N ASP A 26 3.34 0.12 22.32
CA ASP A 26 3.14 1.20 21.36
C ASP A 26 2.31 2.34 21.95
N ALA A 27 1.18 2.02 22.61
CA ALA A 27 0.34 3.01 23.26
C ALA A 27 1.03 3.69 24.45
N ASN A 28 1.74 2.95 25.29
CA ASN A 28 2.45 3.52 26.44
C ASN A 28 3.60 4.45 26.01
N ASP A 29 4.41 4.03 25.05
CA ASP A 29 5.53 4.85 24.57
C ASP A 29 5.04 6.08 23.80
N MET A 30 3.93 5.96 23.05
CA MET A 30 3.28 7.09 22.39
C MET A 30 2.70 8.08 23.41
N HIS A 31 2.10 7.57 24.50
CA HIS A 31 1.65 8.41 25.61
C HIS A 31 2.82 9.24 26.18
N ASP A 32 3.94 8.59 26.50
CA ASP A 32 5.11 9.25 27.08
C ASP A 32 5.72 10.28 26.12
N ALA A 33 5.80 9.95 24.83
CA ALA A 33 6.27 10.86 23.80
C ALA A 33 5.40 12.11 23.69
N LEU A 34 4.07 11.94 23.62
CA LEU A 34 3.12 13.05 23.49
C LEU A 34 3.07 13.91 24.76
N GLN A 35 3.12 13.30 25.95
CA GLN A 35 3.25 14.04 27.22
C GLN A 35 4.53 14.85 27.28
N THR A 36 5.66 14.29 26.82
CA THR A 36 6.96 14.97 26.78
C THR A 36 6.88 16.29 26.01
N ILE A 37 6.06 16.34 24.96
CA ILE A 37 5.85 17.55 24.13
C ILE A 37 4.58 18.33 24.51
N GLY A 38 3.99 18.07 25.68
CA GLY A 38 2.94 18.92 26.26
C GLY A 38 1.50 18.58 25.85
N PHE A 39 1.22 17.37 25.34
CA PHE A 39 -0.16 16.92 25.20
C PHE A 39 -0.75 16.50 26.55
N SER A 40 -2.03 16.81 26.73
CA SER A 40 -2.87 16.11 27.71
C SER A 40 -3.36 14.81 27.07
N VAL A 41 -2.86 13.67 27.55
CA VAL A 41 -3.06 12.36 26.92
C VAL A 41 -4.01 11.50 27.74
N LEU A 42 -5.08 11.00 27.11
CA LEU A 42 -5.90 9.89 27.60
C LEU A 42 -5.36 8.60 26.98
N CYS A 43 -4.61 7.81 27.74
CA CYS A 43 -4.10 6.51 27.29
C CYS A 43 -4.98 5.37 27.82
N LYS A 44 -5.32 4.42 26.94
CA LYS A 44 -6.16 3.26 27.25
C LYS A 44 -5.60 2.01 26.57
N THR A 45 -5.59 0.88 27.27
CA THR A 45 -5.04 -0.37 26.75
C THR A 45 -6.03 -1.52 26.93
N ASN A 46 -6.01 -2.47 25.98
CA ASN A 46 -6.86 -3.67 25.97
C ASN A 46 -8.36 -3.37 26.22
N GLN A 47 -8.86 -2.35 25.54
CA GLN A 47 -10.21 -1.85 25.75
C GLN A 47 -11.24 -2.71 25.04
N ARG A 48 -12.33 -2.97 25.77
CA ARG A 48 -13.57 -3.51 25.23
C ARG A 48 -14.34 -2.43 24.49
N LEU A 49 -15.35 -2.82 23.71
CA LEU A 49 -16.08 -1.89 22.86
C LEU A 49 -16.67 -0.69 23.62
N ASP A 50 -17.33 -0.94 24.75
CA ASP A 50 -18.01 0.12 25.49
C ASP A 50 -17.00 1.10 26.12
N ASP A 51 -15.87 0.59 26.61
CA ASP A 51 -14.79 1.42 27.12
C ASP A 51 -14.14 2.26 26.01
N MET A 52 -13.96 1.69 24.81
CA MET A 52 -13.49 2.44 23.64
C MET A 52 -14.46 3.57 23.26
N LYS A 53 -15.77 3.34 23.32
CA LYS A 53 -16.80 4.37 23.08
C LYS A 53 -16.76 5.46 24.16
N ILE A 54 -16.62 5.10 25.42
CA ILE A 54 -16.50 6.06 26.53
C ILE A 54 -15.25 6.93 26.35
N ALA A 55 -14.10 6.32 26.06
CA ALA A 55 -12.84 7.04 25.87
C ALA A 55 -12.89 7.98 24.66
N THR A 56 -13.43 7.53 23.53
CA THR A 56 -13.60 8.37 22.33
C THR A 56 -14.57 9.52 22.57
N ASN A 57 -15.71 9.29 23.24
CA ASN A 57 -16.64 10.36 23.58
C ASN A 57 -16.00 11.38 24.53
N ALA A 58 -15.28 10.94 25.56
CA ALA A 58 -14.57 11.83 26.48
C ALA A 58 -13.52 12.68 25.76
N PHE A 59 -12.77 12.08 24.82
CA PHE A 59 -11.82 12.79 23.97
C PHE A 59 -12.50 13.84 23.08
N ILE A 60 -13.58 13.48 22.39
CA ILE A 60 -14.33 14.42 21.52
C ILE A 60 -14.85 15.61 22.34
N GLN A 61 -15.40 15.35 23.53
CA GLN A 61 -15.98 16.38 24.39
C GLN A 61 -14.93 17.36 24.93
N CYS A 62 -13.69 16.93 25.15
CA CYS A 62 -12.65 17.79 25.70
C CYS A 62 -11.97 18.70 24.66
N ILE A 63 -12.18 18.45 23.36
CA ILE A 63 -11.67 19.28 22.26
C ILE A 63 -12.48 20.57 22.17
N GLN A 64 -11.77 21.70 22.12
CA GLN A 64 -12.31 23.03 21.85
C GLN A 64 -11.87 23.53 20.47
N PRO A 65 -12.59 24.52 19.89
CA PRO A 65 -12.18 25.13 18.63
C PRO A 65 -10.74 25.67 18.68
N GLY A 66 -9.94 25.30 17.69
CA GLY A 66 -8.53 25.71 17.58
C GLY A 66 -7.52 24.79 18.29
N ASP A 67 -7.95 23.78 19.05
CA ASP A 67 -7.06 22.80 19.69
C ASP A 67 -6.30 21.94 18.67
N ILE A 68 -5.18 21.36 19.09
CA ILE A 68 -4.54 20.24 18.38
C ILE A 68 -5.08 18.94 18.96
N ALA A 69 -5.80 18.18 18.14
CA ALA A 69 -6.30 16.86 18.48
C ALA A 69 -5.39 15.78 17.88
N PHE A 70 -5.07 14.76 18.66
CA PHE A 70 -4.26 13.62 18.22
C PHE A 70 -4.94 12.31 18.61
N PHE A 71 -5.31 11.49 17.64
CA PHE A 71 -5.83 10.13 17.88
C PHE A 71 -4.82 9.10 17.41
N TYR A 72 -4.48 8.16 18.28
CA TYR A 72 -3.61 7.04 17.98
C TYR A 72 -4.31 5.73 18.33
N PHE A 73 -4.28 4.78 17.40
CA PHE A 73 -4.76 3.43 17.63
C PHE A 73 -3.75 2.39 17.12
N SER A 74 -3.38 1.46 17.98
CA SER A 74 -2.60 0.26 17.65
C SER A 74 -3.40 -1.00 18.02
N GLY A 75 -3.57 -1.92 17.08
CA GLY A 75 -4.36 -3.14 17.28
C GLY A 75 -4.90 -3.74 16.00
N HIS A 76 -5.89 -4.64 16.11
CA HIS A 76 -6.59 -5.17 14.94
C HIS A 76 -7.59 -4.17 14.37
N ALA A 77 -7.65 -4.09 13.05
CA ALA A 77 -8.71 -3.40 12.36
C ALA A 77 -9.12 -4.15 11.10
N SER A 78 -10.37 -3.94 10.68
CA SER A 78 -10.96 -4.56 9.50
C SER A 78 -11.64 -3.51 8.63
N GLN A 79 -11.66 -3.75 7.33
CA GLN A 79 -12.41 -2.95 6.36
C GLN A 79 -13.60 -3.74 5.81
N LEU A 80 -14.75 -3.08 5.72
CA LEU A 80 -15.91 -3.57 4.98
C LEU A 80 -16.60 -2.41 4.29
N ASP A 81 -16.88 -2.54 2.99
CA ASP A 81 -17.53 -1.50 2.16
C ASP A 81 -16.84 -0.13 2.29
N ASP A 82 -15.51 -0.12 2.25
CA ASP A 82 -14.66 1.08 2.39
C ASP A 82 -14.79 1.83 3.74
N ILE A 83 -15.35 1.17 4.75
CA ILE A 83 -15.43 1.65 6.13
C ILE A 83 -14.41 0.89 6.99
N ASN A 84 -13.70 1.64 7.85
CA ASN A 84 -12.67 1.11 8.73
C ASN A 84 -13.22 0.90 10.14
N TYR A 85 -13.04 -0.32 10.64
CA TYR A 85 -13.56 -0.80 11.91
C TYR A 85 -12.39 -1.15 12.83
N LEU A 86 -12.21 -0.39 13.91
CA LEU A 86 -11.20 -0.64 14.94
C LEU A 86 -11.74 -1.68 15.93
N THR A 87 -10.99 -2.75 16.12
CA THR A 87 -11.46 -3.95 16.81
C THR A 87 -11.22 -3.84 18.32
N PRO A 88 -12.25 -4.04 19.16
CA PRO A 88 -12.09 -4.12 20.62
C PRO A 88 -11.48 -5.47 21.05
N THR A 89 -11.11 -5.61 22.32
CA THR A 89 -10.61 -6.88 22.85
C THR A 89 -11.69 -7.94 23.01
N ASP A 90 -12.95 -7.55 23.26
CA ASP A 90 -14.11 -8.46 23.34
C ASP A 90 -14.74 -8.74 21.96
N ASP A 91 -13.87 -9.15 21.03
CA ASP A 91 -14.17 -9.37 19.61
C ASP A 91 -14.80 -10.72 19.28
N ARG A 92 -15.18 -11.51 20.29
CA ARG A 92 -15.93 -12.74 20.10
C ARG A 92 -17.26 -12.45 19.39
N GLY A 93 -17.55 -13.22 18.34
CA GLY A 93 -18.80 -13.13 17.59
C GLY A 93 -18.91 -11.92 16.67
N ILE A 94 -17.80 -11.24 16.38
CA ILE A 94 -17.74 -10.24 15.30
C ILE A 94 -17.77 -10.98 13.96
N THR A 95 -18.82 -10.70 13.18
CA THR A 95 -19.07 -11.23 11.83
C THR A 95 -19.30 -10.07 10.87
N LEU A 96 -19.31 -10.32 9.56
CA LEU A 96 -19.57 -9.26 8.57
C LEU A 96 -20.91 -8.52 8.80
N ARG A 97 -21.88 -9.18 9.45
CA ARG A 97 -23.19 -8.58 9.76
C ARG A 97 -23.18 -7.74 11.03
N THR A 98 -22.38 -8.14 12.02
CA THR A 98 -22.35 -7.52 13.35
C THR A 98 -21.24 -6.47 13.51
N ILE A 99 -20.26 -6.44 12.59
CA ILE A 99 -19.07 -5.57 12.68
C ILE A 99 -19.42 -4.11 12.97
N LYS A 100 -20.41 -3.53 12.28
CA LYS A 100 -20.82 -2.12 12.46
C LYS A 100 -21.35 -1.77 13.85
N TYR A 101 -21.80 -2.76 14.62
CA TYR A 101 -22.34 -2.58 15.96
C TYR A 101 -21.36 -3.02 17.05
N ARG A 102 -20.36 -3.84 16.69
CA ARG A 102 -19.41 -4.47 17.62
C ARG A 102 -17.99 -3.89 17.54
N THR A 103 -17.78 -2.80 16.81
CA THR A 103 -16.48 -2.16 16.63
C THR A 103 -16.62 -0.63 16.67
N LEU A 104 -15.48 0.08 16.74
CA LEU A 104 -15.46 1.52 16.51
C LEU A 104 -15.28 1.83 15.03
N ILE A 105 -16.06 2.78 14.51
CA ILE A 105 -15.95 3.24 13.12
C ILE A 105 -15.00 4.44 13.05
N ALA A 106 -13.84 4.30 12.39
CA ALA A 106 -12.83 5.36 12.34
C ALA A 106 -13.33 6.60 11.59
N GLN A 107 -14.10 6.43 10.52
CA GLN A 107 -14.70 7.53 9.76
C GLN A 107 -15.69 8.34 10.61
N LYS A 108 -16.42 7.68 11.53
CA LYS A 108 -17.33 8.37 12.45
C LYS A 108 -16.54 9.22 13.45
N LEU A 109 -15.47 8.68 14.02
CA LEU A 109 -14.56 9.44 14.88
C LEU A 109 -14.01 10.69 14.16
N ILE A 110 -13.61 10.54 12.89
CA ILE A 110 -13.17 11.67 12.06
C ILE A 110 -14.23 12.75 11.98
N HIS A 111 -15.46 12.35 11.64
CA HIS A 111 -16.57 13.26 11.53
C HIS A 111 -16.83 13.99 12.86
N ASP A 112 -16.94 13.25 13.97
CA ASP A 112 -17.30 13.79 15.27
C ASP A 112 -16.22 14.75 15.82
N VAL A 113 -14.93 14.44 15.63
CA VAL A 113 -13.83 15.34 16.00
C VAL A 113 -13.82 16.59 15.12
N TYR A 114 -14.06 16.44 13.80
CA TYR A 114 -14.11 17.59 12.89
C TYR A 114 -15.19 18.60 13.28
N GLN A 115 -16.34 18.16 13.80
CA GLN A 115 -17.39 19.05 14.31
C GLN A 115 -16.94 19.93 15.49
N ARG A 116 -15.90 19.52 16.23
CA ARG A 116 -15.32 20.31 17.33
C ARG A 116 -14.41 21.45 16.84
N ARG A 117 -14.13 21.50 15.53
CA ARG A 117 -13.32 22.51 14.84
C ARG A 117 -11.89 22.64 15.43
N PRO A 118 -11.15 21.53 15.61
CA PRO A 118 -9.75 21.62 16.01
C PRO A 118 -8.96 22.42 14.96
N GLY A 119 -7.93 23.14 15.41
CA GLY A 119 -7.00 23.84 14.51
C GLY A 119 -6.16 22.86 13.69
N LEU A 120 -5.90 21.67 14.26
CA LEU A 120 -5.23 20.56 13.61
C LEU A 120 -5.74 19.24 14.21
N PHE A 121 -6.10 18.28 13.36
CA PHE A 121 -6.43 16.92 13.78
C PHE A 121 -5.48 15.92 13.13
N ILE A 122 -4.78 15.13 13.95
CA ILE A 122 -3.87 14.09 13.50
C ILE A 122 -4.41 12.74 13.94
N ILE A 123 -4.43 11.79 13.00
CA ILE A 123 -4.89 10.44 13.21
C ILE A 123 -3.78 9.50 12.79
N VAL A 124 -3.45 8.56 13.66
CA VAL A 124 -2.44 7.54 13.41
C VAL A 124 -3.07 6.17 13.65
N LEU A 125 -3.12 5.37 12.59
CA LEU A 125 -3.65 4.00 12.61
C LEU A 125 -2.52 3.01 12.39
N ASP A 126 -2.01 2.43 13.49
CA ASP A 126 -1.04 1.35 13.48
C ASP A 126 -1.74 -0.01 13.58
N CYS A 127 -2.50 -0.31 12.52
CA CYS A 127 -3.39 -1.46 12.52
C CYS A 127 -2.83 -2.61 11.70
N CYS A 128 -2.75 -3.79 12.31
CA CYS A 128 -2.61 -5.05 11.59
C CYS A 128 -3.99 -5.50 11.08
N ARG A 129 -4.04 -6.14 9.91
CA ARG A 129 -5.25 -6.87 9.50
C ARG A 129 -5.19 -8.30 10.04
N THR A 130 -6.24 -8.72 10.74
CA THR A 130 -6.75 -10.10 10.67
C THR A 130 -7.87 -10.11 9.64
N GLY A 131 -7.76 -10.97 8.61
CA GLY A 131 -8.91 -11.21 7.75
C GLY A 131 -10.03 -11.81 8.59
N MET A 132 -11.23 -11.23 8.56
CA MET A 132 -12.39 -11.88 9.16
C MET A 132 -12.65 -13.19 8.42
N SER A 133 -12.21 -14.29 9.02
CA SER A 133 -12.59 -15.63 8.61
C SER A 133 -14.04 -15.82 9.04
N ASP A 134 -14.99 -15.31 8.24
CA ASP A 134 -16.22 -16.06 8.12
C ASP A 134 -15.81 -17.39 7.48
N ASP A 135 -16.17 -18.51 8.09
CA ASP A 135 -16.13 -19.92 7.60
C ASP A 135 -16.60 -20.15 6.15
N SER A 136 -16.95 -19.07 5.46
CA SER A 136 -17.10 -18.95 4.02
C SER A 136 -15.87 -19.31 3.17
N SER A 137 -14.69 -19.63 3.70
CA SER A 137 -13.62 -20.16 2.82
C SER A 137 -14.01 -21.53 2.22
N ASN A 138 -14.85 -22.31 2.92
CA ASN A 138 -15.40 -23.56 2.40
C ASN A 138 -16.74 -23.39 1.65
N LEU A 139 -17.48 -22.29 1.88
CA LEU A 139 -18.75 -22.01 1.17
C LEU A 139 -18.62 -21.05 -0.03
N LYS A 140 -17.56 -20.24 -0.12
CA LYS A 140 -17.30 -19.31 -1.24
C LYS A 140 -17.05 -20.04 -2.56
N SER A 141 -16.62 -21.29 -2.51
CA SER A 141 -16.39 -22.10 -3.72
C SER A 141 -17.69 -22.72 -4.27
N PHE A 142 -18.75 -22.84 -3.46
CA PHE A 142 -19.91 -23.68 -3.84
C PHE A 142 -21.12 -22.91 -4.38
N PHE A 143 -21.35 -21.65 -3.98
CA PHE A 143 -22.61 -20.94 -4.29
C PHE A 143 -22.51 -19.73 -5.23
N GLY A 144 -21.34 -19.36 -5.74
CA GLY A 144 -21.24 -18.29 -6.75
C GLY A 144 -21.74 -16.89 -6.32
N LEU A 145 -22.04 -16.68 -5.03
CA LEU A 145 -22.37 -15.35 -4.51
C LEU A 145 -21.10 -14.49 -4.56
N THR A 146 -21.14 -13.46 -5.40
CA THR A 146 -20.11 -12.44 -5.54
C THR A 146 -19.66 -11.96 -4.16
N SER A 147 -18.40 -12.24 -3.85
CA SER A 147 -17.69 -11.85 -2.66
C SER A 147 -17.86 -10.35 -2.41
N LYS A 148 -18.62 -10.01 -1.36
CA LYS A 148 -18.54 -8.69 -0.74
C LYS A 148 -17.04 -8.39 -0.54
N ARG A 149 -16.54 -7.27 -1.10
CA ARG A 149 -15.10 -6.99 -1.28
C ARG A 149 -14.40 -6.80 0.06
N ILE A 150 -14.03 -7.90 0.72
CA ILE A 150 -13.12 -7.87 1.85
C ILE A 150 -11.72 -7.71 1.26
N LYS A 151 -11.16 -6.51 1.36
CA LYS A 151 -9.80 -6.20 0.92
C LYS A 151 -8.80 -6.40 2.06
N ASP A 152 -7.52 -6.54 1.72
CA ASP A 152 -6.43 -6.44 2.68
C ASP A 152 -6.36 -5.01 3.26
N GLY A 153 -5.64 -4.75 4.35
CA GLY A 153 -5.46 -3.38 4.89
C GLY A 153 -6.70 -2.58 5.28
N LEU A 154 -6.50 -1.25 5.39
CA LEU A 154 -7.54 -0.27 5.71
C LEU A 154 -7.94 0.52 4.46
N ALA A 155 -9.20 0.97 4.44
CA ALA A 155 -9.70 1.87 3.41
C ALA A 155 -9.01 3.22 3.52
N PRO A 156 -8.69 3.86 2.38
CA PRO A 156 -8.32 5.27 2.42
C PRO A 156 -9.53 6.08 2.90
N MET A 157 -9.32 6.92 3.92
CA MET A 157 -10.34 7.82 4.45
C MET A 157 -10.09 9.21 3.93
N GLN A 158 -11.15 9.94 3.60
CA GLN A 158 -11.03 11.36 3.25
C GLN A 158 -10.66 12.17 4.49
N ALA A 159 -9.56 12.92 4.42
CA ALA A 159 -9.20 13.89 5.46
C ALA A 159 -10.01 15.18 5.25
N PRO A 160 -10.81 15.63 6.25
CA PRO A 160 -11.39 16.98 6.26
C PRO A 160 -10.29 18.06 6.32
N PRO A 161 -10.62 19.34 6.06
CA PRO A 161 -9.67 20.43 6.27
C PRO A 161 -9.02 20.41 7.66
N SER A 162 -7.75 20.79 7.72
CA SER A 162 -6.90 20.73 8.91
C SER A 162 -6.75 19.32 9.50
N THR A 163 -6.84 18.27 8.68
CA THR A 163 -6.70 16.88 9.14
C THR A 163 -5.55 16.15 8.43
N ILE A 164 -4.83 15.31 9.19
CA ILE A 164 -3.79 14.41 8.70
C ILE A 164 -4.13 13.00 9.18
N ILE A 165 -4.14 12.04 8.25
CA ILE A 165 -4.38 10.63 8.54
C ILE A 165 -3.15 9.84 8.10
N SER A 166 -2.46 9.22 9.05
CA SER A 166 -1.29 8.38 8.82
C SER A 166 -1.62 6.93 9.10
N TYR A 167 -1.31 6.06 8.15
CA TYR A 167 -1.53 4.63 8.19
C TYR A 167 -0.18 3.94 8.25
N ALA A 168 -0.05 2.94 9.13
CA ALA A 168 1.19 2.17 9.22
C ALA A 168 1.51 1.34 7.97
N CYS A 169 0.52 1.07 7.11
CA CYS A 169 0.71 0.45 5.81
C CYS A 169 -0.20 1.11 4.76
N ALA A 170 0.03 0.83 3.48
CA ALA A 170 -0.74 1.40 2.39
C ALA A 170 -2.19 0.93 2.46
N PRO A 171 -3.14 1.71 1.90
CA PRO A 171 -4.50 1.25 1.79
C PRO A 171 -4.52 -0.06 1.02
N ASP A 172 -5.43 -0.92 1.40
CA ASP A 172 -5.52 -2.27 0.86
C ASP A 172 -4.29 -3.18 1.17
N GLN A 173 -3.37 -2.79 2.09
CA GLN A 173 -2.22 -3.59 2.56
C GLN A 173 -2.15 -3.73 4.09
N ALA A 174 -1.68 -4.88 4.59
CA ALA A 174 -1.53 -5.14 6.03
C ALA A 174 -0.16 -4.63 6.57
N SER A 175 -0.12 -4.12 7.80
CA SER A 175 1.15 -3.86 8.49
C SER A 175 1.75 -5.16 9.07
N LEU A 176 3.06 -5.14 9.33
CA LEU A 176 3.72 -6.28 9.95
C LEU A 176 3.36 -6.35 11.44
N ALA A 177 2.82 -7.49 11.86
CA ALA A 177 2.64 -7.76 13.27
C ALA A 177 4.01 -7.80 13.98
N GLY A 178 4.10 -7.10 15.12
CA GLY A 178 5.27 -7.18 15.97
C GLY A 178 5.56 -8.62 16.41
N SER A 179 6.83 -8.98 16.48
CA SER A 179 7.27 -10.25 17.05
C SER A 179 7.51 -10.13 18.55
N SER A 180 7.54 -11.25 19.28
CA SER A 180 7.91 -11.27 20.71
C SER A 180 9.31 -10.71 21.01
N LYS A 181 10.15 -10.56 19.98
CA LYS A 181 11.51 -9.99 20.10
C LYS A 181 11.51 -8.47 19.98
N GLN A 182 10.41 -7.85 19.55
CA GLN A 182 10.30 -6.42 19.34
C GLN A 182 9.49 -5.78 20.47
N HIS A 183 9.92 -4.62 20.94
CA HIS A 183 9.17 -3.87 21.94
C HIS A 183 7.95 -3.19 21.33
N ASN A 184 8.16 -2.51 20.20
CA ASN A 184 7.15 -1.78 19.45
C ASN A 184 6.96 -2.38 18.06
N SER A 185 5.82 -2.09 17.44
CA SER A 185 5.64 -2.26 15.99
C SER A 185 6.68 -1.44 15.21
N ALA A 186 6.95 -1.83 13.96
CA ALA A 186 7.92 -1.12 13.12
C ALA A 186 7.56 0.36 12.98
N TYR A 187 6.30 0.63 12.67
CA TYR A 187 5.80 1.98 12.44
C TYR A 187 5.91 2.84 13.69
N THR A 188 5.39 2.37 14.83
CA THR A 188 5.48 3.13 16.09
C THR A 188 6.92 3.33 16.53
N CYS A 189 7.79 2.33 16.37
CA CYS A 189 9.19 2.49 16.71
C CYS A 189 9.84 3.67 15.98
N PHE A 190 9.68 3.78 14.66
CA PHE A 190 10.26 4.91 13.93
C PHE A 190 9.50 6.22 14.14
N LEU A 191 8.18 6.18 14.35
CA LEU A 191 7.40 7.39 14.67
C LEU A 191 7.89 8.07 15.95
N LEU A 192 8.14 7.29 16.99
CA LEU A 192 8.68 7.77 18.26
C LEU A 192 10.06 8.45 18.11
N SER A 193 10.77 8.23 17.01
CA SER A 193 12.10 8.86 16.77
C SER A 193 11.99 10.30 16.30
N TYR A 194 10.82 10.66 15.77
CA TYR A 194 10.61 11.92 15.07
C TYR A 194 9.48 12.75 15.68
N ILE A 195 8.48 12.14 16.32
CA ILE A 195 7.28 12.83 16.81
C ILE A 195 7.57 13.89 17.88
N VAL A 196 8.68 13.74 18.61
CA VAL A 196 9.12 14.69 19.65
C VAL A 196 9.99 15.82 19.11
N LEU A 197 10.32 15.82 17.81
CA LEU A 197 11.21 16.82 17.22
C LEU A 197 10.44 18.07 16.77
N PRO A 198 11.04 19.27 16.88
CA PRO A 198 10.44 20.55 16.49
C PRO A 198 10.44 20.74 14.97
N MET A 199 9.70 19.90 14.25
CA MET A 199 9.60 19.94 12.80
C MET A 199 8.17 19.81 12.31
N ASP A 200 7.97 20.13 11.03
CA ASP A 200 6.70 19.95 10.36
C ASP A 200 6.26 18.48 10.49
N ILE A 201 5.05 18.27 11.00
CA ILE A 201 4.47 16.94 11.23
C ILE A 201 4.42 16.09 9.95
N LYS A 202 4.31 16.70 8.77
CA LYS A 202 4.39 15.97 7.49
C LYS A 202 5.79 15.39 7.28
N LYS A 203 6.84 16.12 7.67
CA LYS A 203 8.23 15.63 7.62
C LYS A 203 8.47 14.51 8.63
N VAL A 204 7.84 14.59 9.82
CA VAL A 204 7.84 13.49 10.80
C VAL A 204 7.33 12.21 10.14
N PHE A 205 6.12 12.24 9.57
CA PHE A 205 5.53 11.05 8.92
C PHE A 205 6.33 10.58 7.70
N GLN A 206 6.86 11.49 6.89
CA GLN A 206 7.72 11.13 5.76
C GLN A 206 8.99 10.39 6.20
N ARG A 207 9.67 10.87 7.26
CA ARG A 207 10.86 10.20 7.81
C ARG A 207 10.52 8.84 8.40
N THR A 208 9.40 8.74 9.13
CA THR A 208 8.88 7.47 9.63
C THR A 208 8.65 6.49 8.48
N ALA A 209 8.03 6.91 7.38
CA ALA A 209 7.77 6.05 6.23
C ALA A 209 9.05 5.51 5.59
N ILE A 210 10.06 6.36 5.41
CA ILE A 210 11.36 5.98 4.86
C ILE A 210 12.03 4.90 5.71
N ASP A 211 12.08 5.09 7.03
CA ASP A 211 12.76 4.15 7.91
C ASP A 211 12.01 2.83 8.07
N VAL A 212 10.67 2.87 8.11
CA VAL A 212 9.83 1.65 8.12
C VAL A 212 10.06 0.86 6.85
N GLN A 213 10.02 1.49 5.69
CA GLN A 213 10.24 0.82 4.41
C GLN A 213 11.64 0.18 4.37
N LYS A 214 12.66 0.91 4.84
CA LYS A 214 14.03 0.42 4.91
C LYS A 214 14.17 -0.77 5.87
N SER A 215 13.61 -0.67 7.07
CA SER A 215 13.75 -1.71 8.11
C SER A 215 12.99 -2.99 7.76
N THR A 216 11.89 -2.85 7.01
CA THR A 216 11.02 -3.96 6.58
C THR A 216 11.33 -4.47 5.17
N ARG A 217 12.39 -3.97 4.53
CA ARG A 217 12.78 -4.29 3.14
C ARG A 217 11.64 -4.08 2.12
N GLY A 218 10.81 -3.08 2.36
CA GLY A 218 9.68 -2.73 1.50
C GLY A 218 8.42 -3.55 1.72
N GLU A 219 8.37 -4.46 2.70
CA GLU A 219 7.14 -5.21 3.01
C GLU A 219 6.06 -4.33 3.63
N GLN A 220 6.46 -3.30 4.38
CA GLN A 220 5.54 -2.34 4.97
C GLN A 220 5.80 -0.96 4.39
N ILE A 221 4.78 -0.37 3.77
CA ILE A 221 4.84 0.95 3.14
C ILE A 221 3.81 1.85 3.81
N PRO A 222 4.20 2.72 4.76
CA PRO A 222 3.24 3.63 5.39
C PRO A 222 2.62 4.59 4.38
N TYR A 223 1.36 4.98 4.63
CA TYR A 223 0.60 5.87 3.76
C TYR A 223 0.07 7.07 4.53
N LEU A 224 0.04 8.22 3.86
CA LEU A 224 -0.32 9.49 4.46
C LEU A 224 -1.38 10.19 3.61
N ASN A 225 -2.51 10.55 4.23
CA ASN A 225 -3.49 11.46 3.66
C ASN A 225 -3.43 12.79 4.40
N VAL A 226 -3.14 13.88 3.68
CA VAL A 226 -2.96 15.22 4.24
C VAL A 226 -3.96 16.17 3.62
N ASN A 227 -4.77 16.81 4.46
CA ASN A 227 -5.58 17.95 4.09
C ASN A 227 -5.35 19.08 5.10
N CYS A 228 -4.12 19.57 5.15
CA CYS A 228 -3.68 20.69 5.98
C CYS A 228 -2.77 21.58 5.13
N TYR A 229 -3.15 22.85 4.98
CA TYR A 229 -2.40 23.84 4.22
C TYR A 229 -1.30 24.46 5.09
N GLY A 230 -0.12 24.66 4.51
CA GLY A 230 1.03 25.23 5.23
C GLY A 230 1.69 24.26 6.21
N PRO A 231 2.76 24.69 6.90
CA PRO A 231 3.45 23.87 7.89
C PRO A 231 2.61 23.71 9.17
N ALA A 232 2.67 22.52 9.77
CA ALA A 232 1.98 22.21 11.00
C ALA A 232 2.96 21.62 12.02
N TYR A 233 3.00 22.17 13.22
CA TYR A 233 3.92 21.78 14.29
C TYR A 233 3.13 21.35 15.52
N ILE A 234 3.56 20.28 16.17
CA ILE A 234 2.96 19.79 17.43
C ILE A 234 3.87 19.97 18.65
N VAL A 235 5.13 20.34 18.40
CA VAL A 235 6.14 20.67 19.40
C VAL A 235 6.35 22.17 19.38
N ASP A 236 6.16 22.81 20.52
CA ASP A 236 6.40 24.26 20.63
C ASP A 236 7.91 24.52 20.61
N ASN A 237 8.32 25.60 19.95
CA ASN A 237 9.73 25.98 19.83
C ASN A 237 10.24 26.65 21.11
N CYS A 238 10.24 25.93 22.23
CA CYS A 238 10.78 26.38 23.51
C CYS A 238 11.88 25.44 24.01
N ILE A 239 12.87 26.00 24.72
CA ILE A 239 14.07 25.27 25.18
C ILE A 239 13.69 24.03 26.03
N GLY A 240 12.62 24.12 26.83
CA GLY A 240 12.15 23.02 27.68
C GLY A 240 11.78 21.75 26.90
N TYR A 241 11.02 21.88 25.81
CA TYR A 241 10.64 20.72 25.00
C TYR A 241 11.81 20.10 24.24
N HIS A 242 12.82 20.90 23.86
CA HIS A 242 14.01 20.37 23.19
C HIS A 242 14.82 19.45 24.11
N ALA A 243 15.07 19.88 25.36
CA ALA A 243 15.78 19.08 26.35
C ALA A 243 14.98 17.82 26.71
N ALA A 244 13.67 17.94 26.89
CA ALA A 244 12.79 16.82 27.19
C ALA A 244 12.76 15.78 26.04
N ALA A 245 12.68 16.25 24.79
CA ALA A 245 12.75 15.40 23.60
C ALA A 245 14.10 14.66 23.49
N GLN A 246 15.22 15.33 23.75
CA GLN A 246 16.54 14.69 23.76
C GLN A 246 16.64 13.59 24.84
N ASN A 247 16.17 13.88 26.06
CA ASN A 247 16.14 12.91 27.15
C ASN A 247 15.21 11.72 26.85
N PHE A 248 14.10 11.95 26.15
CA PHE A 248 13.21 10.88 25.69
C PHE A 248 13.93 9.98 24.67
N LEU A 249 14.56 10.57 23.66
CA LEU A 249 15.27 9.83 22.61
C LEU A 249 16.47 9.04 23.15
N GLN A 250 17.18 9.55 24.15
CA GLN A 250 18.32 8.86 24.76
C GLN A 250 17.90 7.62 25.57
N ARG A 251 16.72 7.65 26.20
CA ARG A 251 16.21 6.53 27.00
C ARG A 251 15.50 5.47 26.17
N ARG A 252 15.13 5.80 24.93
CA ARG A 252 14.42 4.88 24.06
C ARG A 252 15.25 3.66 23.70
N ARG A 253 14.57 2.52 23.60
CA ARG A 253 15.15 1.32 23.01
C ARG A 253 15.37 1.57 21.50
N PRO A 254 16.53 1.20 20.94
CA PRO A 254 16.77 1.29 19.51
C PRO A 254 15.72 0.47 18.74
N CYS A 255 15.32 0.97 17.57
CA CYS A 255 14.50 0.17 16.67
C CYS A 255 15.31 -1.02 16.17
N GLY A 256 14.83 -2.22 16.50
CA GLY A 256 15.42 -3.45 16.05
C GLY A 256 15.20 -3.67 14.55
N TYR A 257 15.84 -4.72 14.04
CA TYR A 257 15.58 -5.19 12.69
C TYR A 257 14.21 -5.90 12.64
N TYR A 258 13.35 -5.54 11.67
CA TYR A 258 12.04 -6.16 11.45
C TYR A 258 12.18 -7.12 10.27
N PRO A 259 12.42 -8.43 10.53
CA PRO A 259 12.66 -9.36 9.45
C PRO A 259 11.44 -9.46 8.55
N ALA A 260 11.72 -9.47 7.24
CA ALA A 260 10.80 -9.92 6.21
C ALA A 260 10.01 -11.14 6.70
N SER A 261 8.68 -11.06 6.59
CA SER A 261 7.83 -12.22 6.83
C SER A 261 8.31 -13.35 5.91
N ASP A 262 8.62 -14.50 6.50
CA ASP A 262 9.15 -15.65 5.75
C ASP A 262 8.08 -16.12 4.75
N GLN A 263 8.12 -15.59 3.52
CA GLN A 263 7.15 -15.86 2.45
C GLN A 263 7.01 -17.35 2.13
N ARG A 264 7.93 -18.19 2.63
CA ARG A 264 7.88 -19.65 2.53
C ARG A 264 6.71 -20.31 3.22
N ARG A 265 5.97 -19.63 4.11
CA ARG A 265 4.78 -20.23 4.77
C ARG A 265 3.46 -20.06 4.04
N HIS A 266 3.41 -19.28 2.96
CA HIS A 266 2.19 -19.04 2.18
C HIS A 266 2.32 -19.45 0.70
N ALA A 267 3.42 -20.12 0.32
CA ALA A 267 3.42 -20.89 -0.91
C ALA A 267 2.40 -22.02 -0.74
N ILE A 268 1.27 -21.91 -1.46
CA ILE A 268 0.41 -23.06 -1.75
C ILE A 268 1.36 -24.16 -2.20
N PRO A 269 1.38 -25.35 -1.57
CA PRO A 269 2.22 -26.43 -2.06
C PRO A 269 1.85 -26.62 -3.52
N SER A 270 2.81 -26.45 -4.43
CA SER A 270 2.61 -26.88 -5.79
C SER A 270 2.26 -28.36 -5.72
N HIS A 271 0.98 -28.68 -5.90
CA HIS A 271 0.55 -30.02 -6.17
C HIS A 271 1.18 -30.38 -7.52
N GLN A 272 2.42 -30.87 -7.50
CA GLN A 272 2.82 -31.81 -8.50
C GLN A 272 1.91 -33.02 -8.31
N PRO A 273 1.12 -33.42 -9.32
CA PRO A 273 0.31 -34.62 -9.20
C PRO A 273 1.26 -35.78 -8.95
N ARG A 274 1.16 -36.34 -7.74
CA ARG A 274 1.87 -37.54 -7.34
C ARG A 274 1.23 -38.67 -8.13
N ILE A 275 1.80 -39.00 -9.29
CA ILE A 275 1.46 -40.23 -10.02
C ILE A 275 1.80 -41.37 -9.07
N LYS A 276 0.78 -41.94 -8.44
CA LYS A 276 0.92 -43.20 -7.71
C LYS A 276 1.15 -44.27 -8.77
N ASN A 277 2.38 -44.74 -8.88
CA ASN A 277 2.68 -45.99 -9.59
C ASN A 277 2.01 -47.15 -8.86
N SER A 278 0.76 -47.43 -9.23
CA SER A 278 0.09 -48.69 -8.92
C SER A 278 0.49 -49.72 -9.97
N GLN A 279 1.69 -50.29 -9.84
CA GLN A 279 2.10 -51.48 -10.57
C GLN A 279 2.78 -52.45 -9.60
N HIS A 280 1.96 -53.11 -8.79
CA HIS A 280 2.31 -54.36 -8.10
C HIS A 280 1.13 -55.32 -8.19
N ARG A 281 1.08 -56.04 -9.31
CA ARG A 281 0.61 -57.42 -9.53
C ARG A 281 0.24 -57.56 -10.99
N TRP A 282 0.48 -58.77 -11.51
CA TRP A 282 0.35 -59.20 -12.91
C TRP A 282 1.58 -58.95 -13.77
N ASN A 283 2.53 -59.89 -13.69
CA ASN A 283 2.94 -60.71 -14.85
C ASN A 283 4.07 -61.65 -14.43
N THR A 284 3.70 -62.84 -13.96
CA THR A 284 4.41 -64.06 -14.37
C THR A 284 3.96 -64.40 -15.77
N GLN A 285 4.89 -64.93 -16.56
CA GLN A 285 4.72 -65.61 -17.85
C GLN A 285 5.12 -64.78 -19.08
N PHE A 286 6.05 -65.37 -19.83
CA PHE A 286 6.69 -64.96 -21.09
C PHE A 286 7.97 -64.11 -20.97
N GLY A 287 9.08 -64.70 -21.43
CA GLY A 287 10.44 -64.20 -21.28
C GLY A 287 11.06 -63.60 -22.54
N MET A 288 12.40 -63.53 -22.51
CA MET A 288 13.37 -63.00 -23.49
C MET A 288 13.82 -61.53 -23.23
N PRO A 289 15.00 -61.09 -23.72
CA PRO A 289 16.29 -61.27 -23.05
C PRO A 289 17.06 -59.95 -22.79
N LYS A 290 18.23 -60.09 -22.16
CA LYS A 290 19.16 -59.04 -21.71
C LYS A 290 19.76 -58.19 -22.84
N ASN A 291 20.01 -56.92 -22.50
CA ASN A 291 21.16 -56.04 -22.86
C ASN A 291 20.73 -54.67 -23.38
N TYR A 292 20.96 -53.59 -22.61
CA TYR A 292 21.52 -52.35 -23.15
C TYR A 292 22.02 -51.42 -22.03
N HIS A 293 23.27 -50.96 -22.16
CA HIS A 293 23.85 -49.85 -21.41
C HIS A 293 23.36 -48.52 -22.01
N SER A 294 22.98 -47.53 -21.20
CA SER A 294 23.48 -46.15 -21.41
C SER A 294 23.16 -45.22 -20.24
N SER A 295 24.20 -44.45 -19.92
CA SER A 295 24.29 -43.17 -19.24
C SER A 295 23.06 -42.25 -19.25
N ASN A 296 22.61 -41.84 -18.05
CA ASN A 296 21.76 -40.65 -17.86
C ASN A 296 22.58 -39.51 -17.24
N LYS A 297 22.94 -38.55 -18.09
CA LYS A 297 23.36 -37.19 -17.72
C LYS A 297 22.13 -36.42 -17.21
N ILE A 298 22.33 -35.64 -16.15
CA ILE A 298 21.36 -34.73 -15.57
C ILE A 298 21.22 -33.49 -16.48
N MET A 299 20.02 -33.20 -16.97
CA MET A 299 19.66 -31.89 -17.53
C MET A 299 19.02 -31.03 -16.44
N LEU A 300 19.61 -29.87 -16.15
CA LEU A 300 18.95 -28.77 -15.44
C LEU A 300 18.13 -27.96 -16.46
N PRO A 301 16.88 -27.55 -16.16
CA PRO A 301 16.10 -26.71 -17.06
C PRO A 301 16.64 -25.28 -17.10
N MET A 302 16.97 -24.81 -18.31
CA MET A 302 17.19 -23.40 -18.61
C MET A 302 15.86 -22.63 -18.57
N ASN A 303 15.93 -21.47 -17.94
CA ASN A 303 14.87 -20.48 -17.79
C ASN A 303 14.52 -19.82 -19.14
N THR A 304 13.31 -20.05 -19.65
CA THR A 304 12.78 -19.38 -20.85
C THR A 304 11.93 -18.18 -20.48
N SER A 305 12.56 -17.07 -20.11
CA SER A 305 11.92 -15.75 -20.14
C SER A 305 12.51 -14.93 -21.29
N LYS A 306 11.93 -15.09 -22.50
CA LYS A 306 11.93 -14.11 -23.59
C LYS A 306 11.22 -14.71 -24.81
N MET A 307 9.93 -14.43 -24.96
CA MET A 307 9.24 -14.40 -26.26
C MET A 307 8.31 -13.19 -26.28
N GLU A 308 8.75 -12.19 -27.03
CA GLU A 308 8.01 -11.34 -27.99
C GLU A 308 6.58 -10.83 -27.64
N GLN A 309 6.43 -9.51 -27.51
CA GLN A 309 5.17 -8.81 -27.81
C GLN A 309 5.38 -7.43 -28.49
N PRO A 310 5.56 -7.39 -29.82
CA PRO A 310 5.39 -6.16 -30.60
C PRO A 310 3.93 -5.88 -31.03
N ALA A 311 3.00 -6.83 -30.84
CA ALA A 311 1.60 -6.69 -31.31
C ALA A 311 0.65 -5.95 -30.34
N ALA A 312 1.00 -5.83 -29.05
CA ALA A 312 0.11 -5.20 -28.06
C ALA A 312 0.11 -3.66 -28.15
N TRP A 313 1.23 -3.05 -28.54
CA TRP A 313 1.39 -1.60 -28.61
C TRP A 313 0.69 -0.99 -29.82
N SER A 314 0.62 -1.70 -30.94
CA SER A 314 -0.09 -1.27 -32.14
C SER A 314 -1.60 -1.19 -31.92
N ILE A 315 -2.18 -2.10 -31.14
CA ILE A 315 -3.62 -2.09 -30.82
C ILE A 315 -3.98 -0.89 -29.94
N ILE A 316 -3.16 -0.59 -28.93
CA ILE A 316 -3.38 0.56 -28.02
C ILE A 316 -3.31 1.88 -28.81
N PHE A 317 -2.38 2.00 -29.77
CA PHE A 317 -2.25 3.20 -30.60
C PHE A 317 -3.48 3.43 -31.50
N PHE A 318 -4.03 2.37 -32.12
CA PHE A 318 -5.23 2.48 -32.94
C PHE A 318 -6.47 2.87 -32.12
N ILE A 319 -6.59 2.40 -30.87
CA ILE A 319 -7.69 2.77 -29.97
C ILE A 319 -7.64 4.27 -29.62
N ILE A 320 -6.45 4.81 -29.33
CA ILE A 320 -6.27 6.23 -29.00
C ILE A 320 -6.60 7.12 -30.22
N LEU A 321 -6.17 6.71 -31.42
CA LEU A 321 -6.47 7.42 -32.67
C LEU A 321 -7.98 7.44 -32.96
N LEU A 322 -8.66 6.30 -32.78
CA LEU A 322 -10.10 6.19 -33.00
C LEU A 322 -10.89 7.06 -32.00
N LEU A 323 -10.48 7.06 -30.72
CA LEU A 323 -11.09 7.89 -29.68
C LEU A 323 -10.92 9.39 -29.97
N GLY A 324 -9.75 9.80 -30.48
CA GLY A 324 -9.51 11.20 -30.88
C GLY A 324 -10.43 11.65 -32.02
N ILE A 325 -10.59 10.84 -33.06
CA ILE A 325 -11.44 11.17 -34.22
C ILE A 325 -12.92 11.21 -33.84
N ILE A 326 -13.37 10.35 -32.92
CA ILE A 326 -14.77 10.30 -32.46
C ILE A 326 -15.10 11.45 -31.50
N PHE A 327 -14.17 11.87 -30.63
CA PHE A 327 -14.45 12.91 -29.63
C PHE A 327 -14.20 14.34 -30.11
N LEU A 328 -13.34 14.58 -31.10
CA LEU A 328 -13.06 15.93 -31.61
C LEU A 328 -14.31 16.67 -32.13
N PRO A 329 -15.27 16.04 -32.85
CA PRO A 329 -16.48 16.70 -33.31
C PRO A 329 -17.47 17.07 -32.19
N PHE A 330 -17.40 16.41 -31.02
CA PHE A 330 -18.29 16.69 -29.89
C PHE A 330 -17.81 17.84 -29.00
N LEU A 331 -16.54 18.25 -29.12
CA LEU A 331 -16.00 19.41 -28.39
C LEU A 331 -16.25 20.74 -29.13
N HIS A 332 -16.50 20.70 -30.44
CA HIS A 332 -16.71 21.89 -31.26
C HIS A 332 -18.03 22.66 -31.01
N PRO A 333 -19.19 22.04 -30.69
CA PRO A 333 -20.43 22.78 -30.44
C PRO A 333 -20.56 23.33 -29.00
N ILE A 334 -19.77 22.81 -28.05
CA ILE A 334 -19.84 23.22 -26.63
C ILE A 334 -19.17 24.59 -26.42
N TYR A 335 -18.15 24.92 -27.23
CA TYR A 335 -17.44 26.20 -27.12
C TYR A 335 -18.19 27.41 -27.71
N LEU A 336 -19.14 27.18 -28.62
CA LEU A 336 -19.87 28.27 -29.30
C LEU A 336 -21.22 28.62 -28.64
N ARG A 337 -21.61 27.94 -27.55
CA ARG A 337 -22.93 28.13 -26.90
C ARG A 337 -22.91 28.85 -25.57
N TYR A 338 -21.75 29.27 -25.08
CA TYR A 338 -21.64 30.10 -23.88
C TYR A 338 -20.85 31.37 -24.20
N THR A 339 -21.49 32.51 -23.93
CA THR A 339 -21.02 33.90 -23.95
C THR A 339 -21.19 34.71 -25.25
N PRO A 340 -22.35 35.35 -25.45
CA PRO A 340 -22.39 36.70 -25.98
C PRO A 340 -22.24 37.68 -24.81
N GLU A 341 -21.08 38.32 -24.73
CA GLU A 341 -20.92 39.77 -24.52
C GLU A 341 -19.61 40.13 -23.80
N LYS A 342 -18.91 41.08 -24.43
CA LYS A 342 -17.76 41.86 -23.95
C LYS A 342 -16.40 41.17 -23.90
N TRP A 343 -15.67 41.22 -25.03
CA TRP A 343 -14.23 41.47 -24.99
C TRP A 343 -13.78 42.37 -26.15
N HIS A 344 -13.70 43.67 -25.88
CA HIS A 344 -12.67 44.52 -26.48
C HIS A 344 -11.43 44.45 -25.58
N LYS A 345 -10.24 44.42 -26.22
CA LYS A 345 -8.88 44.28 -25.67
C LYS A 345 -8.46 42.86 -25.32
N TYR A 346 -7.68 42.25 -26.21
CA TYR A 346 -6.28 41.81 -26.02
C TYR A 346 -5.88 40.88 -27.17
N TYR A 347 -5.48 41.46 -28.32
CA TYR A 347 -4.84 40.71 -29.42
C TYR A 347 -3.32 40.94 -29.37
N ILE A 348 -2.61 40.14 -28.56
CA ILE A 348 -1.17 39.87 -28.71
C ILE A 348 -0.93 38.40 -28.30
N TRP A 349 -1.46 37.42 -29.03
CA TRP A 349 -1.15 35.99 -28.79
C TRP A 349 -1.06 35.16 -30.10
N ASP A 350 -0.76 35.79 -31.23
CA ASP A 350 -0.76 35.14 -32.56
C ASP A 350 0.56 34.44 -32.95
N CYS A 351 1.51 34.28 -32.01
CA CYS A 351 2.85 33.75 -32.32
C CYS A 351 3.10 32.28 -31.91
N ASN A 352 2.16 31.60 -31.23
CA ASN A 352 2.39 30.23 -30.74
C ASN A 352 1.80 29.11 -31.62
N TRP A 353 0.74 29.38 -32.38
CA TRP A 353 0.09 28.36 -33.20
C TRP A 353 0.94 27.92 -34.41
N LYS A 354 1.64 28.87 -35.06
CA LYS A 354 2.57 28.54 -36.14
C LYS A 354 3.75 27.69 -35.66
N LYS A 355 4.25 27.93 -34.44
CA LYS A 355 5.33 27.12 -33.85
C LYS A 355 4.88 25.70 -33.51
N PHE A 356 3.63 25.53 -33.08
CA PHE A 356 3.06 24.23 -32.79
C PHE A 356 2.88 23.38 -34.06
N ILE A 357 2.41 23.99 -35.16
CA ILE A 357 2.24 23.29 -36.45
C ILE A 357 3.59 22.91 -37.07
N ILE A 358 4.61 23.78 -36.98
CA ILE A 358 5.97 23.48 -37.46
C ILE A 358 6.61 22.36 -36.62
N GLY A 359 6.34 22.29 -35.31
CA GLY A 359 6.79 21.18 -34.46
C GLY A 359 6.14 19.83 -34.81
N LEU A 360 4.90 19.85 -35.29
CA LEU A 360 4.18 18.66 -35.74
C LEU A 360 4.66 18.18 -37.12
N SER A 361 5.06 19.07 -38.03
CA SER A 361 5.61 18.66 -39.33
C SER A 361 7.01 18.05 -39.20
N LEU A 362 7.88 18.63 -38.35
CA LEU A 362 9.24 18.13 -38.12
C LEU A 362 9.26 16.76 -37.42
N SER A 363 8.29 16.48 -36.55
CA SER A 363 8.18 15.17 -35.90
C SER A 363 7.68 14.07 -36.86
N LEU A 364 6.86 14.42 -37.85
CA LEU A 364 6.41 13.50 -38.89
C LEU A 364 7.53 13.13 -39.87
N GLU A 365 8.33 14.10 -40.31
CA GLU A 365 9.49 13.85 -41.19
C GLU A 365 10.56 12.99 -40.52
N TYR A 366 10.83 13.23 -39.23
CA TYR A 366 11.75 12.40 -38.45
C TYR A 366 11.24 10.95 -38.30
N TYR A 367 9.93 10.76 -38.18
CA TYR A 367 9.33 9.43 -38.07
C TYR A 367 9.35 8.68 -39.42
N ILE A 368 9.15 9.38 -40.54
CA ILE A 368 9.28 8.82 -41.90
C ILE A 368 10.74 8.42 -42.18
N TYR A 369 11.71 9.21 -41.72
CA TYR A 369 13.13 8.86 -41.82
C TYR A 369 13.47 7.57 -41.06
N LEU A 370 12.96 7.40 -39.83
CA LEU A 370 13.17 6.19 -39.04
C LEU A 370 12.50 4.94 -39.64
N LEU A 371 11.32 5.09 -40.25
CA LEU A 371 10.63 4.00 -40.96
C LEU A 371 11.42 3.55 -42.20
N ASN A 372 11.99 4.49 -42.96
CA ASN A 372 12.84 4.17 -44.11
C ASN A 372 14.17 3.51 -43.71
N LEU A 373 14.76 3.90 -42.58
CA LEU A 373 15.97 3.28 -42.04
C LEU A 373 15.72 1.81 -41.62
N SER A 374 14.54 1.53 -41.06
CA SER A 374 14.11 0.18 -40.68
C SER A 374 13.81 -0.71 -41.90
N TYR A 375 13.29 -0.15 -42.99
CA TYR A 375 13.03 -0.90 -44.22
C TYR A 375 14.33 -1.26 -44.97
N SER A 376 15.31 -0.36 -44.99
CA SER A 376 16.62 -0.61 -45.62
C SER A 376 17.45 -1.68 -44.88
N THR A 377 17.29 -1.80 -43.56
CA THR A 377 17.95 -2.85 -42.76
C THR A 377 17.27 -4.20 -42.92
N ALA A 378 15.94 -4.24 -43.07
CA ALA A 378 15.17 -5.46 -43.34
C ALA A 378 15.44 -6.07 -44.73
N LEU A 379 15.71 -5.25 -45.76
CA LEU A 379 16.06 -5.76 -47.09
C LEU A 379 17.50 -6.30 -47.17
N LYS A 380 18.44 -5.78 -46.37
CA LYS A 380 19.81 -6.32 -46.28
C LYS A 380 19.88 -7.67 -45.56
N THR A 381 19.01 -7.91 -44.58
CA THR A 381 18.91 -9.22 -43.91
C THR A 381 18.19 -10.26 -44.77
N PHE A 382 17.27 -9.86 -45.65
CA PHE A 382 16.58 -10.78 -46.57
C PHE A 382 17.48 -11.24 -47.75
N SER A 383 18.45 -10.43 -48.17
CA SER A 383 19.44 -10.78 -49.20
C SER A 383 20.53 -11.76 -48.75
N LEU A 384 20.68 -12.00 -47.44
CA LEU A 384 21.68 -12.91 -46.86
C LEU A 384 21.11 -14.29 -46.50
N GLY A 385 19.81 -14.52 -46.73
CA GLY A 385 19.08 -15.70 -46.25
C GLY A 385 18.76 -16.79 -47.28
N VAL A 386 19.29 -16.73 -48.50
CA VAL A 386 19.05 -17.76 -49.54
C VAL A 386 20.36 -18.18 -50.19
N GLY A 387 20.91 -19.32 -49.76
CA GLY A 387 22.15 -19.86 -50.34
C GLY A 387 22.68 -21.15 -49.67
N VAL A 388 22.09 -22.29 -50.03
CA VAL A 388 22.73 -23.59 -50.37
C VAL A 388 23.85 -24.16 -49.46
N GLY A 389 23.58 -25.35 -48.88
CA GLY A 389 24.44 -26.53 -49.10
C GLY A 389 25.52 -26.93 -48.09
N SER A 390 25.36 -28.16 -47.59
CA SER A 390 26.39 -29.20 -47.35
C SER A 390 27.44 -29.09 -46.23
N THR A 391 27.56 -30.25 -45.56
CA THR A 391 28.74 -30.90 -44.92
C THR A 391 29.30 -30.39 -43.58
N LEU A 392 29.24 -31.32 -42.61
CA LEU A 392 30.31 -31.78 -41.70
C LEU A 392 31.45 -30.80 -41.40
N ASP A 393 31.67 -30.52 -40.10
CA ASP A 393 32.90 -30.99 -39.47
C ASP A 393 32.82 -30.95 -37.94
N MET A 394 33.37 -32.01 -37.35
CA MET A 394 33.65 -32.14 -35.93
C MET A 394 34.97 -31.44 -35.60
N VAL A 395 35.03 -30.75 -34.47
CA VAL A 395 36.29 -30.58 -33.72
C VAL A 395 36.00 -30.78 -32.23
N GLU A 396 36.44 -31.92 -31.71
CA GLU A 396 36.78 -32.15 -30.30
C GLU A 396 38.01 -31.33 -29.93
N VAL A 397 38.03 -30.70 -28.76
CA VAL A 397 39.19 -30.75 -27.84
C VAL A 397 38.67 -30.65 -26.39
N ASN A 398 38.95 -31.69 -25.59
CA ASN A 398 38.78 -31.79 -24.13
C ASN A 398 39.75 -30.81 -23.42
N ILE A 399 39.45 -30.18 -22.28
CA ILE A 399 39.07 -30.71 -20.95
C ILE A 399 38.09 -29.75 -20.27
#